data_AF-A0A1L7BD03-F1
#
_entry.id   AF-A0A1L7BD03-F1
#
_cell.length_a   1.000
_cell.length_b   1.000
_cell.length_c   1.000
_cell.angle_alpha   90.00
_cell.angle_beta   90.00
_cell.angle_gamma   90.00
#
_symmetry.space_group_name_H-M   'P 1'
#
loop_
_entity.id
_entity.type
_entity.pdbx_description
1 polymer ?
#
loop_
_entity_poly.entity_id
_entity_poly.type
_entity_poly.pdbx_seq_one_letter_code
_entity_poly.pdbx_strand_id
1 'polypeptide(L)'
;MIMKVEMMVKDKTLILTDETPFFIMLRDLFYGGDWYNMKKDFTEFVNEIEDLEFIEKNITILGEAFYGPIIWSEIIAFLNKRNIHPDKFEHGTVDGLYELAIEYADKDLLGDAKNILEFALKIDKNFAPAYEFLGTILIEHGNFDEGIKFLNRAIEVDPWLVQAYSTLGEVYYNKGEYDKAIGYWLKEIEYSPNDIFTYFMIADAYTRSKNYEKAIEILNRLIEIDNDNVIAMYELSQIYREIGKEKEAEIVEQEILNSKPSDPNGMEIWAKIKMKYGKYEEIVKAIEPMIDESIESLHLKALLIVPYIKLGKTEKARKFYEELKQNDFWYLFGKKEIFDKYLTNKEKQLCGIS
;
A
#
# COMPACT_ATOMS: atom_id res chain seq x y z
N MET A 1 -35.61 -26.86 -13.01
CA MET A 1 -35.20 -28.12 -13.67
C MET A 1 -33.68 -28.06 -13.76
N ILE A 2 -32.97 -28.98 -13.12
CA ILE A 2 -31.49 -29.00 -13.14
C ILE A 2 -31.05 -29.29 -14.58
N MET A 3 -30.29 -28.39 -15.18
CA MET A 3 -29.71 -28.63 -16.50
C MET A 3 -28.62 -29.69 -16.36
N LYS A 4 -28.61 -30.68 -17.26
CA LYS A 4 -27.60 -31.75 -17.27
C LYS A 4 -26.93 -31.79 -18.64
N VAL A 5 -25.61 -31.86 -18.63
CA VAL A 5 -24.79 -32.02 -19.83
C VAL A 5 -23.93 -33.27 -19.65
N GLU A 6 -24.05 -34.20 -20.59
CA GLU A 6 -23.18 -35.37 -20.62
C GLU A 6 -21.90 -35.03 -21.39
N MET A 7 -20.75 -35.36 -20.80
CA MET A 7 -19.44 -35.14 -21.39
C MET A 7 -18.63 -36.43 -21.33
N MET A 8 -18.09 -36.86 -22.47
CA MET A 8 -17.18 -37.99 -22.53
C MET A 8 -15.73 -37.51 -22.41
N VAL A 9 -15.02 -38.00 -21.40
CA VAL A 9 -13.61 -37.67 -21.15
C VAL A 9 -12.82 -38.97 -21.11
N LYS A 10 -11.96 -39.18 -22.12
CA LYS A 10 -11.31 -40.46 -22.38
C LYS A 10 -12.36 -41.58 -22.50
N ASP A 11 -12.41 -42.48 -21.54
CA ASP A 11 -13.30 -43.65 -21.45
C ASP A 11 -14.40 -43.49 -20.36
N LYS A 12 -14.45 -42.34 -19.68
CA LYS A 12 -15.44 -42.04 -18.63
C LYS A 12 -16.51 -41.08 -19.14
N THR A 13 -17.78 -41.39 -18.90
CA THR A 13 -18.90 -40.46 -19.13
C THR A 13 -19.18 -39.70 -17.84
N LEU A 14 -19.17 -38.38 -17.91
CA LEU A 14 -19.37 -37.46 -16.79
C LEU A 14 -20.68 -36.68 -17.00
N ILE A 15 -21.38 -36.39 -15.91
CA ILE A 15 -22.61 -35.59 -15.94
C ILE A 15 -22.35 -34.27 -15.23
N LEU A 16 -22.30 -33.19 -16.01
CA LEU A 16 -22.18 -31.84 -15.48
C LEU A 16 -23.55 -31.21 -15.29
N THR A 17 -23.67 -30.35 -14.30
CA THR A 17 -24.90 -29.61 -13.98
C THR A 17 -24.63 -28.12 -13.86
N ASP A 18 -25.70 -27.32 -13.77
CA ASP A 18 -25.63 -25.90 -13.40
C ASP A 18 -25.04 -25.68 -12.00
N GLU A 19 -24.94 -26.73 -11.19
CA GLU A 19 -24.33 -26.69 -9.86
C GLU A 19 -22.85 -27.08 -9.84
N THR A 20 -22.35 -27.67 -10.93
CA THR A 20 -20.95 -28.10 -11.02
C THR A 20 -19.94 -26.97 -10.73
N PRO A 21 -20.12 -25.74 -11.23
CA PRO A 21 -19.20 -24.63 -10.93
C PRO A 21 -19.07 -24.33 -9.43
N PHE A 22 -20.13 -24.52 -8.64
CA PHE A 22 -20.10 -24.22 -7.21
C PHE A 22 -19.13 -25.12 -6.45
N PHE A 23 -19.00 -26.40 -6.81
CA PHE A 23 -18.02 -27.28 -6.17
C PHE A 23 -16.57 -26.84 -6.46
N ILE A 24 -16.31 -26.24 -7.63
CA ILE A 24 -15.01 -25.65 -7.96
C ILE A 24 -14.79 -24.38 -7.11
N MET A 25 -15.81 -23.52 -7.02
CA MET A 25 -15.76 -22.32 -6.16
C MET A 25 -15.51 -22.70 -4.69
N LEU A 26 -16.22 -23.70 -4.15
CA LEU A 26 -16.03 -24.15 -2.77
C LEU A 26 -14.63 -24.73 -2.54
N ARG A 27 -14.07 -25.45 -3.52
CA ARG A 27 -12.67 -25.90 -3.44
C ARG A 27 -11.72 -24.72 -3.31
N ASP A 28 -11.90 -23.67 -4.11
CA ASP A 28 -11.00 -22.52 -4.10
C ASP A 28 -11.17 -21.70 -2.82
N LEU A 29 -12.41 -21.47 -2.39
CA LEU A 29 -12.73 -20.68 -1.21
C LEU A 29 -12.29 -21.34 0.11
N PHE A 30 -12.37 -22.67 0.21
CA PHE A 30 -12.15 -23.39 1.47
C PHE A 30 -10.93 -24.31 1.47
N TYR A 31 -10.33 -24.64 0.34
CA TYR A 31 -9.24 -25.64 0.28
C TYR A 31 -8.05 -25.19 -0.57
N GLY A 32 -8.02 -23.95 -1.07
CA GLY A 32 -6.90 -23.44 -1.87
C GLY A 32 -6.59 -24.30 -3.09
N GLY A 33 -7.61 -24.91 -3.69
CA GLY A 33 -7.45 -25.82 -4.84
C GLY A 33 -7.24 -27.30 -4.49
N ASP A 34 -7.22 -27.69 -3.21
CA ASP A 34 -6.96 -29.06 -2.77
C ASP A 34 -8.19 -29.97 -2.82
N TRP A 35 -8.31 -30.74 -3.90
CA TRP A 35 -9.34 -31.77 -4.05
C TRP A 35 -9.26 -32.90 -3.01
N TYR A 36 -8.06 -33.24 -2.54
CA TYR A 36 -7.87 -34.38 -1.64
C TYR A 36 -8.46 -34.09 -0.25
N ASN A 37 -8.16 -32.92 0.31
CA ASN A 37 -8.73 -32.51 1.58
C ASN A 37 -10.23 -32.20 1.48
N MET A 38 -10.67 -31.57 0.38
CA MET A 38 -12.10 -31.34 0.14
C MET A 38 -12.93 -32.64 0.20
N LYS A 39 -12.45 -33.73 -0.43
CA LYS A 39 -13.18 -35.02 -0.41
C LYS A 39 -13.35 -35.62 0.99
N LYS A 40 -12.48 -35.30 1.94
CA LYS A 40 -12.58 -35.79 3.31
C LYS A 40 -13.74 -35.12 4.06
N ASP A 41 -13.95 -33.84 3.80
CA ASP A 41 -15.02 -33.06 4.44
C ASP A 41 -16.36 -33.17 3.68
N PHE A 42 -16.32 -33.42 2.38
CA PHE A 42 -17.50 -33.56 1.50
C PHE A 42 -17.87 -35.03 1.23
N THR A 43 -18.02 -35.84 2.28
CA THR A 43 -18.26 -37.30 2.14
C THR A 43 -19.52 -37.67 1.36
N GLU A 44 -20.53 -36.80 1.35
CA GLU A 44 -21.79 -37.00 0.60
C GLU A 44 -21.67 -36.67 -0.89
N PHE A 45 -20.61 -35.96 -1.31
CA PHE A 45 -20.41 -35.44 -2.67
C PHE A 45 -19.10 -35.93 -3.31
N VAL A 46 -18.54 -37.03 -2.80
CA VAL A 46 -17.24 -37.55 -3.24
C VAL A 46 -17.21 -37.84 -4.73
N ASN A 47 -18.28 -38.41 -5.29
CA ASN A 47 -18.33 -38.76 -6.71
C ASN A 47 -18.29 -37.51 -7.59
N GLU A 48 -19.05 -36.47 -7.24
CA GLU A 48 -19.04 -35.18 -7.94
C GLU A 48 -17.65 -34.54 -7.91
N ILE A 49 -16.95 -34.62 -6.78
CA ILE A 49 -15.60 -34.08 -6.62
C ILE A 49 -14.57 -34.91 -7.40
N GLU A 50 -14.67 -36.24 -7.39
CA GLU A 50 -13.79 -37.11 -8.18
C GLU A 50 -13.98 -36.92 -9.69
N ASP A 51 -15.20 -36.62 -10.14
CA ASP A 51 -15.48 -36.26 -11.53
C ASP A 51 -14.77 -34.94 -11.90
N LEU A 52 -14.83 -33.93 -11.04
CA LEU A 52 -14.14 -32.66 -11.21
C LEU A 52 -12.61 -32.81 -11.20
N GLU A 53 -12.07 -33.55 -10.24
CA GLU A 53 -10.63 -33.85 -10.16
C GLU A 53 -10.15 -34.62 -11.41
N PHE A 54 -10.99 -35.53 -11.94
CA PHE A 54 -10.70 -36.23 -13.18
C PHE A 54 -10.72 -35.29 -14.39
N ILE A 55 -11.67 -34.35 -14.47
CA ILE A 55 -11.68 -33.33 -15.53
C ILE A 55 -10.40 -32.50 -15.46
N GLU A 56 -10.02 -32.05 -14.26
CA GLU A 56 -8.87 -31.19 -14.08
C GLU A 56 -7.56 -31.85 -14.54
N LYS A 57 -7.38 -33.12 -14.17
CA LYS A 57 -6.20 -33.91 -14.53
C LYS A 57 -6.08 -34.24 -16.01
N ASN A 58 -7.20 -34.26 -16.75
CA ASN A 58 -7.23 -34.81 -18.11
C ASN A 58 -7.56 -33.79 -19.20
N ILE A 59 -8.15 -32.63 -18.85
CA ILE A 59 -8.62 -31.63 -19.81
C ILE A 59 -7.92 -30.30 -19.57
N THR A 60 -8.15 -29.69 -18.40
CA THR A 60 -7.77 -28.30 -18.14
C THR A 60 -7.81 -28.01 -16.65
N ILE A 61 -7.00 -27.06 -16.20
CA ILE A 61 -7.12 -26.48 -14.86
C ILE A 61 -8.53 -25.90 -14.70
N LEU A 62 -9.24 -26.30 -13.65
CA LEU A 62 -10.50 -25.69 -13.26
C LEU A 62 -10.17 -24.53 -12.31
N GLY A 63 -10.72 -23.36 -12.57
CA GLY A 63 -10.43 -22.14 -11.81
C GLY A 63 -11.35 -21.02 -12.26
N GLU A 64 -11.02 -19.79 -11.92
CA GLU A 64 -11.89 -18.62 -12.10
C GLU A 64 -12.48 -18.48 -13.52
N ALA A 65 -11.73 -18.81 -14.57
CA ALA A 65 -12.24 -18.78 -15.94
C ALA A 65 -13.47 -19.68 -16.21
N PHE A 66 -13.72 -20.67 -15.35
CA PHE A 66 -14.84 -21.62 -15.47
C PHE A 66 -16.07 -21.22 -14.67
N TYR A 67 -15.93 -20.35 -13.68
CA TYR A 67 -17.02 -20.01 -12.76
C TYR A 67 -17.20 -18.50 -12.54
N GLY A 68 -16.25 -17.67 -12.97
CA GLY A 68 -16.15 -16.27 -12.60
C GLY A 68 -17.23 -15.39 -13.23
N PRO A 69 -17.70 -14.34 -12.53
CA PRO A 69 -17.31 -13.92 -11.17
C PRO A 69 -18.02 -14.73 -10.05
N ILE A 70 -17.39 -14.85 -8.87
CA ILE A 70 -18.07 -15.42 -7.69
C ILE A 70 -19.10 -14.42 -7.16
N ILE A 71 -20.37 -14.84 -7.10
CA ILE A 71 -21.47 -14.06 -6.51
C ILE A 71 -21.77 -14.62 -5.11
N TRP A 72 -21.47 -13.85 -4.06
CA TRP A 72 -21.55 -14.31 -2.68
C TRP A 72 -22.93 -14.83 -2.28
N SER A 73 -23.99 -14.14 -2.70
CA SER A 73 -25.36 -14.56 -2.42
C SER A 73 -25.72 -15.90 -3.06
N GLU A 74 -25.14 -16.24 -4.21
CA GLU A 74 -25.32 -17.53 -4.88
C GLU A 74 -24.58 -18.65 -4.15
N ILE A 75 -23.37 -18.38 -3.63
CA ILE A 75 -22.63 -19.33 -2.77
C ILE A 75 -23.48 -19.69 -1.55
N ILE A 76 -24.02 -18.69 -0.84
CA ILE A 76 -24.87 -18.91 0.33
C ILE A 76 -26.14 -19.68 -0.04
N ALA A 77 -26.77 -19.36 -1.17
CA ALA A 77 -27.95 -20.09 -1.65
C ALA A 77 -27.61 -21.56 -1.94
N PHE A 78 -26.46 -21.82 -2.57
CA PHE A 78 -25.99 -23.16 -2.87
C PHE A 78 -25.70 -23.98 -1.60
N LEU A 79 -24.94 -23.42 -0.65
CA LEU A 79 -24.63 -24.06 0.63
C LEU A 79 -25.91 -24.46 1.37
N ASN A 80 -26.89 -23.54 1.46
CA ASN A 80 -28.18 -23.80 2.09
C ASN A 80 -28.98 -24.87 1.35
N LYS A 81 -29.05 -24.79 0.02
CA LYS A 81 -29.77 -25.77 -0.82
C LYS A 81 -29.22 -27.18 -0.66
N ARG A 82 -27.91 -27.31 -0.55
CA ARG A 82 -27.20 -28.59 -0.39
C ARG A 82 -26.97 -29.00 1.06
N ASN A 83 -27.43 -28.20 2.03
CA ASN A 83 -27.24 -28.44 3.46
C ASN A 83 -25.75 -28.65 3.83
N ILE A 84 -24.87 -27.86 3.20
CA ILE A 84 -23.42 -27.86 3.45
C ILE A 84 -23.13 -26.86 4.58
N HIS A 85 -22.36 -27.30 5.58
CA HIS A 85 -22.03 -26.51 6.78
C HIS A 85 -20.51 -26.34 6.88
N PRO A 86 -19.93 -25.30 6.27
CA PRO A 86 -18.47 -25.09 6.28
C PRO A 86 -17.84 -24.93 7.67
N ASP A 87 -18.62 -24.54 8.68
CA ASP A 87 -18.21 -24.49 10.09
C ASP A 87 -17.87 -25.88 10.67
N LYS A 88 -18.22 -26.96 9.96
CA LYS A 88 -17.93 -28.35 10.36
C LYS A 88 -16.78 -28.98 9.58
N PHE A 89 -16.15 -28.26 8.66
CA PHE A 89 -15.02 -28.77 7.90
C PHE A 89 -13.82 -28.96 8.83
N GLU A 90 -13.16 -30.12 8.75
CA GLU A 90 -11.95 -30.40 9.53
C GLU A 90 -10.68 -29.93 8.82
N HIS A 91 -10.73 -29.83 7.49
CA HIS A 91 -9.58 -29.53 6.63
C HIS A 91 -9.74 -28.22 5.85
N GLY A 92 -10.91 -27.57 5.94
CA GLY A 92 -11.17 -26.29 5.31
C GLY A 92 -10.42 -25.13 5.98
N THR A 93 -9.99 -24.16 5.19
CA THR A 93 -9.46 -22.86 5.63
C THR A 93 -10.38 -21.73 5.21
N VAL A 94 -10.05 -20.51 5.62
CA VAL A 94 -10.83 -19.30 5.30
C VAL A 94 -10.04 -18.30 4.43
N ASP A 95 -8.86 -18.69 3.94
CA ASP A 95 -7.98 -17.82 3.16
C ASP A 95 -8.67 -17.37 1.85
N GLY A 96 -9.33 -18.29 1.15
CA GLY A 96 -10.06 -17.96 -0.08
C GLY A 96 -11.27 -17.07 0.15
N LEU A 97 -11.94 -17.18 1.31
CA LEU A 97 -12.98 -16.23 1.71
C LEU A 97 -12.41 -14.84 1.99
N TYR A 98 -11.24 -14.76 2.61
CA TYR A 98 -10.57 -13.50 2.87
C TYR A 98 -10.14 -12.80 1.56
N GLU A 99 -9.55 -13.54 0.62
CA GLU A 99 -9.22 -13.04 -0.72
C GLU A 99 -10.47 -12.55 -1.46
N LEU A 100 -11.58 -13.31 -1.40
CA LEU A 100 -12.85 -12.89 -1.99
C LEU A 100 -13.37 -11.58 -1.36
N ALA A 101 -13.25 -11.42 -0.05
CA ALA A 101 -13.66 -10.19 0.62
C ALA A 101 -12.85 -8.98 0.15
N ILE A 102 -11.54 -9.14 -0.07
CA ILE A 102 -10.68 -8.08 -0.62
C ILE A 102 -11.16 -7.71 -2.02
N GLU A 103 -11.39 -8.70 -2.89
CA GLU A 103 -11.88 -8.46 -4.25
C GLU A 103 -13.22 -7.69 -4.27
N TYR A 104 -14.10 -8.00 -3.32
CA TYR A 104 -15.36 -7.30 -3.16
C TYR A 104 -15.17 -5.86 -2.68
N ALA A 105 -14.27 -5.64 -1.72
CA ALA A 105 -13.94 -4.30 -1.25
C ALA A 105 -13.31 -3.44 -2.35
N ASP A 106 -12.41 -4.00 -3.16
CA ASP A 106 -11.81 -3.33 -4.33
C ASP A 106 -12.86 -2.90 -5.37
N LYS A 107 -14.00 -3.60 -5.41
CA LYS A 107 -15.17 -3.29 -6.25
C LYS A 107 -16.19 -2.38 -5.56
N ASP A 108 -15.87 -1.81 -4.40
CA ASP A 108 -16.76 -0.97 -3.58
C ASP A 108 -18.01 -1.72 -3.05
N LEU A 109 -17.99 -3.07 -3.06
CA LEU A 109 -19.06 -3.94 -2.56
C LEU A 109 -18.87 -4.27 -1.08
N LEU A 110 -18.73 -3.23 -0.26
CA LEU A 110 -18.23 -3.32 1.12
C LEU A 110 -19.20 -4.04 2.07
N GLY A 111 -20.50 -3.99 1.78
CA GLY A 111 -21.50 -4.76 2.53
C GLY A 111 -21.32 -6.26 2.38
N ASP A 112 -21.03 -6.73 1.17
CA ASP A 112 -20.78 -8.14 0.89
C ASP A 112 -19.39 -8.56 1.38
N ALA A 113 -18.36 -7.73 1.23
CA ALA A 113 -17.05 -7.96 1.82
C ALA A 113 -17.15 -8.21 3.34
N LYS A 114 -17.89 -7.34 4.05
CA LYS A 114 -18.18 -7.53 5.49
C LYS A 114 -18.89 -8.85 5.77
N ASN A 115 -19.93 -9.19 5.00
CA ASN A 115 -20.66 -10.45 5.18
C ASN A 115 -19.76 -11.68 4.98
N ILE A 116 -18.85 -11.63 4.01
CA ILE A 116 -17.88 -12.69 3.73
C ILE A 116 -16.91 -12.84 4.90
N LEU A 117 -16.35 -11.74 5.42
CA LEU A 117 -15.42 -11.76 6.56
C LEU A 117 -16.10 -12.24 7.84
N GLU A 118 -17.34 -11.82 8.10
CA GLU A 118 -18.13 -12.33 9.22
C GLU A 118 -18.43 -13.83 9.08
N PHE A 119 -18.60 -14.31 7.85
CA PHE A 119 -18.77 -15.74 7.58
C PHE A 119 -17.46 -16.51 7.81
N ALA A 120 -16.32 -15.98 7.35
CA ALA A 120 -14.99 -16.53 7.64
C ALA A 120 -14.76 -16.65 9.15
N LEU A 121 -15.09 -15.62 9.93
CA LEU A 121 -14.93 -15.62 11.39
C LEU A 121 -15.87 -16.56 12.14
N LYS A 122 -17.00 -16.97 11.54
CA LYS A 122 -17.86 -18.03 12.09
C LYS A 122 -17.21 -19.40 11.96
N ILE A 123 -16.40 -19.60 10.92
CA ILE A 123 -15.67 -20.85 10.67
C ILE A 123 -14.39 -20.86 11.49
N ASP A 124 -13.57 -19.82 11.36
CA ASP A 124 -12.33 -19.66 12.12
C ASP A 124 -12.32 -18.34 12.88
N LYS A 125 -12.68 -18.43 14.17
CA LYS A 125 -12.67 -17.31 15.11
C LYS A 125 -11.26 -16.80 15.46
N ASN A 126 -10.21 -17.50 15.05
CA ASN A 126 -8.81 -17.17 15.30
C ASN A 126 -8.11 -16.67 14.01
N PHE A 127 -8.86 -16.32 12.98
CA PHE A 127 -8.31 -15.76 11.76
C PHE A 127 -8.14 -14.23 11.90
N ALA A 128 -6.97 -13.81 12.40
CA ALA A 128 -6.66 -12.40 12.66
C ALA A 128 -6.84 -11.45 11.45
N PRO A 129 -6.45 -11.82 10.21
CA PRO A 129 -6.61 -10.93 9.05
C PRO A 129 -8.05 -10.50 8.80
N ALA A 130 -9.04 -11.37 9.06
CA ALA A 130 -10.45 -10.97 8.88
C ALA A 130 -10.91 -9.95 9.92
N TYR A 131 -10.43 -10.03 11.17
CA TYR A 131 -10.72 -9.00 12.17
C TYR A 131 -10.05 -7.67 11.80
N GLU A 132 -8.81 -7.70 11.32
CA GLU A 132 -8.10 -6.49 10.89
C GLU A 132 -8.86 -5.81 9.75
N PHE A 133 -9.20 -6.57 8.71
CA PHE A 133 -9.81 -5.99 7.52
C PHE A 133 -11.25 -5.50 7.76
N LEU A 134 -12.04 -6.22 8.57
CA LEU A 134 -13.34 -5.72 9.06
C LEU A 134 -13.19 -4.40 9.81
N GLY A 135 -12.16 -4.33 10.66
CA GLY A 135 -11.82 -3.12 11.39
C GLY A 135 -11.57 -1.96 10.45
N THR A 136 -10.68 -2.15 9.48
CA THR A 136 -10.31 -1.17 8.46
C THR A 136 -11.52 -0.70 7.64
N ILE A 137 -12.34 -1.61 7.12
CA ILE A 137 -13.58 -1.26 6.40
C ILE A 137 -14.49 -0.38 7.28
N LEU A 138 -14.67 -0.71 8.56
CA LEU A 138 -15.50 0.08 9.46
C LEU A 138 -14.94 1.49 9.72
N ILE A 139 -13.62 1.62 9.85
CA ILE A 139 -12.95 2.91 10.00
C ILE A 139 -13.20 3.80 8.77
N GLU A 140 -13.01 3.27 7.56
CA GLU A 140 -13.19 4.02 6.31
C GLU A 140 -14.62 4.58 6.16
N HIS A 141 -15.61 3.89 6.74
CA HIS A 141 -17.01 4.30 6.77
C HIS A 141 -17.38 5.18 7.97
N GLY A 142 -16.40 5.63 8.74
CA GLY A 142 -16.58 6.50 9.89
C GLY A 142 -17.09 5.81 11.16
N ASN A 143 -17.19 4.47 11.17
CA ASN A 143 -17.55 3.71 12.37
C ASN A 143 -16.31 3.38 13.21
N PHE A 144 -15.69 4.44 13.73
CA PHE A 144 -14.39 4.36 14.39
C PHE A 144 -14.36 3.44 15.62
N ASP A 145 -15.40 3.51 16.47
CA ASP A 145 -15.41 2.78 17.73
C ASP A 145 -15.56 1.27 17.55
N GLU A 146 -16.34 0.85 16.54
CA GLU A 146 -16.46 -0.57 16.20
C GLU A 146 -15.20 -1.06 15.48
N GLY A 147 -14.67 -0.28 14.53
CA GLY A 147 -13.44 -0.63 13.82
C GLY A 147 -12.24 -0.83 14.76
N ILE A 148 -12.08 0.05 15.76
CA ILE A 148 -11.03 -0.09 16.79
C ILE A 148 -11.19 -1.39 17.59
N LYS A 149 -12.42 -1.84 17.90
CA LYS A 149 -12.64 -3.11 18.61
C LYS A 149 -12.18 -4.29 17.77
N PHE A 150 -12.50 -4.29 16.49
CA PHE A 150 -12.07 -5.31 15.54
C PHE A 150 -10.55 -5.35 15.37
N LEU A 151 -9.90 -4.19 15.22
CA LEU A 151 -8.44 -4.12 15.14
C LEU A 151 -7.73 -4.60 16.43
N ASN A 152 -8.24 -4.24 17.62
CA ASN A 152 -7.71 -4.76 18.87
C ASN A 152 -7.92 -6.29 18.96
N ARG A 153 -9.06 -6.80 18.48
CA ARG A 153 -9.30 -8.24 18.43
C ARG A 153 -8.31 -8.95 17.50
N ALA A 154 -7.94 -8.33 16.38
CA ALA A 154 -6.92 -8.85 15.49
C ALA A 154 -5.58 -9.01 16.21
N ILE A 155 -5.16 -7.99 16.98
CA ILE A 155 -3.94 -8.03 17.82
C ILE A 155 -4.01 -9.09 18.92
N GLU A 156 -5.17 -9.25 19.57
CA GLU A 156 -5.35 -10.30 20.59
C GLU A 156 -5.21 -11.71 20.02
N VAL A 157 -5.63 -11.91 18.77
CA VAL A 157 -5.60 -13.20 18.07
C VAL A 157 -4.21 -13.46 17.50
N ASP A 158 -3.63 -12.47 16.83
CA ASP A 158 -2.26 -12.50 16.33
C ASP A 158 -1.50 -11.21 16.71
N PRO A 159 -0.69 -11.25 17.79
CA PRO A 159 0.11 -10.11 18.22
C PRO A 159 1.19 -9.67 17.22
N TRP A 160 1.49 -10.48 16.20
CA TRP A 160 2.51 -10.21 15.18
C TRP A 160 1.90 -9.59 13.91
N LEU A 161 0.58 -9.41 13.86
CA LEU A 161 -0.11 -8.80 12.72
C LEU A 161 0.13 -7.28 12.70
N VAL A 162 1.24 -6.89 12.07
CA VAL A 162 1.72 -5.50 12.00
C VAL A 162 0.67 -4.53 11.48
N GLN A 163 -0.10 -4.95 10.47
CA GLN A 163 -1.11 -4.10 9.83
C GLN A 163 -2.14 -3.54 10.83
N ALA A 164 -2.54 -4.33 11.84
CA ALA A 164 -3.51 -3.89 12.83
C ALA A 164 -2.95 -2.76 13.74
N TYR A 165 -1.65 -2.79 14.05
CA TYR A 165 -0.99 -1.70 14.77
C TYR A 165 -0.89 -0.45 13.91
N SER A 166 -0.55 -0.61 12.63
CA SER A 166 -0.45 0.50 11.67
C SER A 166 -1.77 1.26 11.55
N THR A 167 -2.86 0.53 11.29
CA THR A 167 -4.22 1.09 11.17
C THR A 167 -4.67 1.76 12.47
N LEU A 168 -4.41 1.15 13.64
CA LEU A 168 -4.74 1.78 14.93
C LEU A 168 -3.94 3.06 15.16
N GLY A 169 -2.65 3.06 14.83
CA GLY A 169 -1.80 4.24 14.88
C GLY A 169 -2.37 5.39 14.05
N GLU A 170 -2.71 5.12 12.80
CA GLU A 170 -3.32 6.09 11.89
C GLU A 170 -4.66 6.62 12.42
N VAL A 171 -5.54 5.73 12.91
CA VAL A 171 -6.84 6.13 13.47
C VAL A 171 -6.68 7.11 14.64
N TYR A 172 -5.80 6.81 15.58
CA TYR A 172 -5.57 7.70 16.72
C TYR A 172 -4.86 8.99 16.32
N TYR A 173 -3.95 8.95 15.36
CA TYR A 173 -3.29 10.12 14.83
C TYR A 173 -4.28 11.09 14.18
N ASN A 174 -5.20 10.57 13.36
CA ASN A 174 -6.24 11.36 12.69
C ASN A 174 -7.26 11.95 13.69
N LYS A 175 -7.44 11.30 14.86
CA LYS A 175 -8.20 11.85 15.99
C LYS A 175 -7.43 12.92 16.80
N GLY A 176 -6.15 13.15 16.51
CA GLY A 176 -5.28 14.04 17.27
C GLY A 176 -4.78 13.44 18.59
N GLU A 177 -5.01 12.15 18.82
CA GLU A 177 -4.55 11.42 20.01
C GLU A 177 -3.12 10.86 19.80
N TYR A 178 -2.17 11.77 19.60
CA TYR A 178 -0.80 11.44 19.18
C TYR A 178 -0.09 10.43 20.09
N ASP A 179 -0.24 10.53 21.41
CA ASP A 179 0.41 9.60 22.36
C ASP A 179 -0.04 8.15 22.14
N LYS A 180 -1.32 7.93 21.80
CA LYS A 180 -1.82 6.58 21.50
C LYS A 180 -1.31 6.10 20.17
N ALA A 181 -1.32 6.96 19.15
CA ALA A 181 -0.81 6.63 17.83
C ALA A 181 0.64 6.15 17.89
N ILE A 182 1.49 6.93 18.58
CA ILE A 182 2.88 6.60 18.86
C ILE A 182 3.00 5.24 19.56
N GLY A 183 2.14 4.96 20.54
CA GLY A 183 2.17 3.66 21.24
C GLY A 183 1.99 2.46 20.31
N TYR A 184 1.04 2.53 19.38
CA TYR A 184 0.81 1.47 18.39
C TYR A 184 1.94 1.40 17.36
N TRP A 185 2.39 2.53 16.82
CA TRP A 185 3.47 2.57 15.84
C TRP A 185 4.84 2.15 16.41
N LEU A 186 5.11 2.43 17.69
CA LEU A 186 6.30 1.89 18.36
C LEU A 186 6.28 0.36 18.42
N LYS A 187 5.09 -0.24 18.57
CA LYS A 187 4.92 -1.71 18.47
C LYS A 187 5.11 -2.21 17.06
N GLU A 188 4.60 -1.50 16.07
CA GLU A 188 4.85 -1.82 14.66
C GLU A 188 6.34 -1.87 14.34
N ILE A 189 7.14 -0.86 14.72
CA ILE A 189 8.59 -0.89 14.46
C ILE A 189 9.37 -1.88 15.36
N GLU A 190 8.78 -2.39 16.45
CA GLU A 190 9.36 -3.52 17.19
C GLU A 190 9.30 -4.80 16.34
N TYR A 191 8.23 -4.99 15.56
CA TYR A 191 8.03 -6.16 14.70
C TYR A 191 8.57 -5.99 13.27
N SER A 192 8.50 -4.76 12.74
CA SER A 192 8.95 -4.35 11.41
C SER A 192 9.95 -3.19 11.52
N PRO A 193 11.18 -3.44 12.01
CA PRO A 193 12.14 -2.39 12.34
C PRO A 193 12.65 -1.59 11.14
N ASN A 194 12.40 -2.06 9.91
CA ASN A 194 12.82 -1.42 8.67
C ASN A 194 11.67 -0.66 7.97
N ASP A 195 10.49 -0.55 8.58
CA ASP A 195 9.42 0.22 7.96
C ASP A 195 9.64 1.73 8.13
N ILE A 196 10.30 2.32 7.12
CA ILE A 196 10.67 3.74 7.07
C ILE A 196 9.46 4.65 7.26
N PHE A 197 8.31 4.29 6.69
CA PHE A 197 7.11 5.11 6.76
C PHE A 197 6.65 5.31 8.21
N THR A 198 6.61 4.24 9.01
CA THR A 198 6.22 4.34 10.42
C THR A 198 7.17 5.22 11.25
N TYR A 199 8.48 5.24 10.95
CA TYR A 199 9.40 6.18 11.63
C TYR A 199 9.01 7.65 11.39
N PHE A 200 8.66 8.01 10.15
CA PHE A 200 8.17 9.36 9.83
C PHE A 200 6.87 9.68 10.57
N MET A 201 5.92 8.75 10.60
CA MET A 201 4.64 8.94 11.31
C MET A 201 4.84 9.16 12.81
N ILE A 202 5.75 8.40 13.44
CA ILE A 202 6.10 8.59 14.86
C ILE A 202 6.79 9.95 15.07
N ALA A 203 7.75 10.32 14.22
CA ALA A 203 8.48 11.58 14.34
C ALA A 203 7.56 12.80 14.20
N ASP A 204 6.64 12.77 13.22
CA ASP A 204 5.63 13.82 13.03
C ASP A 204 4.67 13.87 14.23
N ALA A 205 4.18 12.73 14.73
CA ALA A 205 3.32 12.69 15.92
C ALA A 205 4.01 13.25 17.18
N TYR A 206 5.29 12.95 17.38
CA TYR A 206 6.08 13.57 18.46
C TYR A 206 6.26 15.08 18.25
N THR A 207 6.50 15.52 17.01
CA THR A 207 6.65 16.95 16.67
C THR A 207 5.35 17.71 16.94
N ARG A 208 4.20 17.17 16.53
CA ARG A 208 2.87 17.78 16.76
C ARG A 208 2.48 17.84 18.22
N SER A 209 2.92 16.87 19.02
CA SER A 209 2.79 16.90 20.48
C SER A 209 3.89 17.72 21.18
N LYS A 210 4.75 18.40 20.42
CA LYS A 210 5.87 19.24 20.89
C LYS A 210 6.92 18.49 21.71
N ASN A 211 7.01 17.18 21.51
CA ASN A 211 8.03 16.32 22.10
C ASN A 211 9.24 16.19 21.15
N TYR A 212 9.89 17.33 20.90
CA TYR A 212 10.93 17.44 19.88
C TYR A 212 12.14 16.54 20.16
N GLU A 213 12.50 16.34 21.43
CA GLU A 213 13.62 15.46 21.80
C GLU A 213 13.38 14.01 21.34
N LYS A 214 12.15 13.49 21.48
CA LYS A 214 11.81 12.15 21.02
C LYS A 214 11.67 12.07 19.51
N ALA A 215 11.15 13.11 18.86
CA ALA A 215 11.13 13.17 17.40
C ALA A 215 12.56 13.09 16.82
N ILE A 216 13.50 13.83 17.41
CA ILE A 216 14.92 13.78 17.06
C ILE A 216 15.50 12.36 17.26
N GLU A 217 15.19 11.69 18.38
CA GLU A 217 15.65 10.31 18.62
C GLU A 217 15.17 9.34 17.54
N ILE A 218 13.89 9.42 17.17
CA ILE A 218 13.28 8.56 16.15
C ILE A 218 13.87 8.82 14.77
N LEU A 219 14.07 10.09 14.39
CA LEU A 219 14.70 10.43 13.11
C LEU A 219 16.17 10.00 13.05
N ASN A 220 16.92 10.14 14.15
CA ASN A 220 18.30 9.63 14.20
C ASN A 220 18.33 8.10 14.04
N ARG A 221 17.41 7.37 14.68
CA ARG A 221 17.28 5.91 14.47
C ARG A 221 16.97 5.57 13.02
N LEU A 222 16.09 6.34 12.37
CA LEU A 222 15.80 6.14 10.94
C LEU A 222 17.05 6.39 10.08
N ILE A 223 17.82 7.44 10.38
CA ILE A 223 19.08 7.73 9.67
C ILE A 223 20.11 6.63 9.90
N GLU A 224 20.17 6.00 11.08
CA GLU A 224 21.06 4.85 11.32
C GLU A 224 20.69 3.63 10.45
N ILE A 225 19.39 3.45 10.16
CA ILE A 225 18.88 2.38 9.29
C ILE A 225 19.14 2.71 7.82
N ASP A 226 18.90 3.97 7.44
CA ASP A 226 19.07 4.50 6.08
C ASP A 226 19.91 5.78 6.11
N ASN A 227 21.23 5.61 6.05
CA ASN A 227 22.21 6.69 6.20
C ASN A 227 22.11 7.78 5.12
N ASP A 228 21.45 7.51 3.99
CA ASP A 228 21.28 8.46 2.90
C ASP A 228 19.85 9.03 2.85
N ASN A 229 19.04 8.82 3.90
CA ASN A 229 17.66 9.31 3.96
C ASN A 229 17.59 10.84 4.11
N VAL A 230 17.63 11.53 2.97
CA VAL A 230 17.62 13.00 2.91
C VAL A 230 16.34 13.59 3.50
N ILE A 231 15.21 12.88 3.41
CA ILE A 231 13.94 13.34 3.97
C ILE A 231 14.04 13.38 5.49
N ALA A 232 14.52 12.31 6.12
CA ALA A 232 14.71 12.24 7.58
C ALA A 232 15.71 13.29 8.09
N MET A 233 16.84 13.45 7.39
CA MET A 233 17.81 14.51 7.71
C MET A 233 17.17 15.90 7.59
N TYR A 234 16.34 16.12 6.58
CA TYR A 234 15.69 17.40 6.38
C TYR A 234 14.68 17.71 7.49
N GLU A 235 13.81 16.76 7.84
CA GLU A 235 12.89 16.90 8.97
C GLU A 235 13.63 17.16 10.28
N LEU A 236 14.73 16.43 10.53
CA LEU A 236 15.59 16.63 11.69
C LEU A 236 16.15 18.06 11.74
N SER A 237 16.62 18.59 10.60
CA SER A 237 17.09 19.97 10.50
C SER A 237 15.97 20.99 10.78
N GLN A 238 14.74 20.72 10.35
CA GLN A 238 13.60 21.61 10.60
C GLN A 238 13.23 21.63 12.09
N ILE A 239 13.22 20.46 12.74
CA ILE A 239 12.96 20.38 14.19
C ILE A 239 14.04 21.14 14.97
N TYR A 240 15.33 20.99 14.61
CA TYR A 240 16.39 21.78 15.24
C TYR A 240 16.19 23.29 15.10
N ARG A 241 15.77 23.76 13.92
CA ARG A 241 15.43 25.17 13.70
C ARG A 241 14.27 25.63 14.57
N GLU A 242 13.22 24.82 14.69
CA GLU A 242 12.03 25.12 15.48
C GLU A 242 12.36 25.30 16.97
N ILE A 243 13.28 24.49 17.51
CA ILE A 243 13.74 24.61 18.91
C ILE A 243 14.91 25.58 19.10
N GLY A 244 15.28 26.36 18.08
CA GLY A 244 16.33 27.39 18.16
C GLY A 244 17.78 26.87 18.12
N LYS A 245 17.98 25.60 17.76
CA LYS A 245 19.29 24.95 17.62
C LYS A 245 19.83 25.09 16.20
N GLU A 246 20.10 26.33 15.79
CA GLU A 246 20.51 26.65 14.42
C GLU A 246 21.82 25.97 14.01
N LYS A 247 22.78 25.82 14.93
CA LYS A 247 24.08 25.19 14.63
C LYS A 247 23.92 23.72 14.28
N GLU A 248 23.08 23.01 15.03
CA GLU A 248 22.77 21.60 14.81
C GLU A 248 22.02 21.42 13.48
N ALA A 249 21.06 22.30 13.17
CA ALA A 249 20.39 22.30 11.88
C ALA A 249 21.37 22.52 10.71
N GLU A 250 22.33 23.44 10.85
CA GLU A 250 23.36 23.68 9.85
C GLU A 250 24.28 22.46 9.63
N ILE A 251 24.62 21.72 10.70
CA ILE A 251 25.41 20.49 10.60
C ILE A 251 24.66 19.45 9.77
N VAL A 252 23.38 19.20 10.06
CA VAL A 252 22.55 18.25 9.31
C VAL A 252 22.37 18.70 7.85
N GLU A 253 22.22 20.00 7.59
CA GLU A 253 22.20 20.51 6.20
C GLU A 253 23.53 20.26 5.47
N GLN A 254 24.68 20.32 6.15
CA GLN A 254 25.96 19.94 5.53
C GLN A 254 26.03 18.44 5.20
N GLU A 255 25.42 17.58 6.01
CA GLU A 255 25.31 16.15 5.70
C GLU A 255 24.47 15.93 4.44
N ILE A 256 23.31 16.60 4.33
CA ILE A 256 22.49 16.56 3.10
C ILE A 256 23.27 17.08 1.89
N LEU A 257 24.07 18.14 2.04
CA LEU A 257 24.90 18.63 0.94
C LEU A 257 25.93 17.61 0.46
N ASN A 258 26.34 16.67 1.30
CA ASN A 258 27.34 15.64 0.98
C ASN A 258 26.71 14.29 0.63
N SER A 259 25.40 14.12 0.83
CA SER A 259 24.67 12.90 0.48
C SER A 259 24.43 12.76 -1.03
N LYS A 260 23.97 11.57 -1.42
CA LYS A 260 23.59 11.23 -2.80
C LYS A 260 22.25 10.50 -2.79
N PRO A 261 21.13 11.24 -2.68
CA PRO A 261 19.82 10.60 -2.68
C PRO A 261 19.57 9.88 -4.00
N SER A 262 18.91 8.73 -3.91
CA SER A 262 18.51 7.92 -5.06
C SER A 262 17.01 8.03 -5.36
N ASP A 263 16.21 8.41 -4.37
CA ASP A 263 14.77 8.58 -4.51
C ASP A 263 14.40 10.00 -5.00
N PRO A 264 13.30 10.17 -5.76
CA PRO A 264 12.88 11.46 -6.30
C PRO A 264 12.66 12.56 -5.24
N ASN A 265 12.07 12.22 -4.09
CA ASN A 265 11.68 13.19 -3.07
C ASN A 265 12.92 13.70 -2.31
N GLY A 266 13.82 12.80 -1.94
CA GLY A 266 15.14 13.13 -1.41
C GLY A 266 15.96 13.97 -2.37
N MET A 267 15.92 13.66 -3.68
CA MET A 267 16.63 14.43 -4.71
C MET A 267 16.12 15.88 -4.81
N GLU A 268 14.81 16.10 -4.67
CA GLU A 268 14.23 17.44 -4.66
C GLU A 268 14.73 18.27 -3.46
N ILE A 269 14.70 17.69 -2.25
CA ILE A 269 15.17 18.35 -1.04
C ILE A 269 16.66 18.69 -1.15
N TRP A 270 17.47 17.72 -1.58
CA TRP A 270 18.90 17.87 -1.82
C TRP A 270 19.19 18.99 -2.82
N ALA A 271 18.46 19.04 -3.94
CA ALA A 271 18.63 20.07 -4.95
C ALA A 271 18.27 21.46 -4.39
N LYS A 272 17.17 21.59 -3.64
CA LYS A 272 16.77 22.86 -3.00
C LYS A 272 17.84 23.37 -2.03
N ILE A 273 18.42 22.47 -1.21
CA ILE A 273 19.50 22.83 -0.30
C ILE A 273 20.74 23.23 -1.09
N LYS A 274 21.17 22.47 -2.11
CA LYS A 274 22.30 22.90 -2.96
C LYS A 274 22.07 24.24 -3.65
N MET A 275 20.85 24.55 -4.09
CA MET A 275 20.51 25.87 -4.65
C MET A 275 20.65 26.99 -3.62
N LYS A 276 20.24 26.76 -2.36
CA LYS A 276 20.47 27.70 -1.24
C LYS A 276 21.95 28.07 -1.09
N TYR A 277 22.85 27.11 -1.30
CA TYR A 277 24.31 27.30 -1.22
C TYR A 277 24.97 27.65 -2.57
N GLY A 278 24.18 27.85 -3.63
CA GLY A 278 24.70 28.20 -4.96
C GLY A 278 25.49 27.09 -5.67
N LYS A 279 25.35 25.83 -5.24
CA LYS A 279 26.07 24.66 -5.79
C LYS A 279 25.40 24.11 -7.06
N TYR A 280 25.19 24.98 -8.06
CA TYR A 280 24.41 24.65 -9.26
C TYR A 280 25.09 23.61 -10.16
N GLU A 281 26.41 23.67 -10.31
CA GLU A 281 27.19 22.73 -11.12
C GLU A 281 27.10 21.30 -10.58
N GLU A 282 27.08 21.15 -9.26
CA GLU A 282 26.94 19.84 -8.60
C GLU A 282 25.56 19.23 -8.87
N ILE A 283 24.49 20.05 -8.83
CA ILE A 283 23.13 19.61 -9.17
C ILE A 283 23.09 19.11 -10.61
N VAL A 284 23.60 19.91 -11.56
CA VAL A 284 23.62 19.53 -12.97
C VAL A 284 24.40 18.23 -13.19
N LYS A 285 25.59 18.13 -12.60
CA LYS A 285 26.45 16.95 -12.76
C LYS A 285 25.79 15.66 -12.23
N ALA A 286 24.99 15.76 -11.16
CA ALA A 286 24.31 14.62 -10.57
C ALA A 286 23.05 14.22 -11.34
N ILE A 287 22.21 15.19 -11.73
CA ILE A 287 20.88 14.93 -12.32
C ILE A 287 20.94 14.74 -13.84
N GLU A 288 21.78 15.48 -14.57
CA GLU A 288 21.82 15.42 -16.05
C GLU A 288 22.07 14.00 -16.61
N PRO A 289 22.88 13.12 -15.98
CA PRO A 289 23.02 11.73 -16.43
C PRO A 289 21.82 10.82 -16.16
N MET A 290 20.89 11.23 -15.29
CA MET A 290 19.74 10.42 -14.87
C MET A 290 18.47 10.70 -15.70
N ILE A 291 18.49 11.74 -16.52
CA ILE A 291 17.34 12.14 -17.34
C ILE A 291 17.43 11.58 -18.76
N ASP A 292 16.27 11.28 -19.33
CA ASP A 292 16.10 10.88 -20.73
C ASP A 292 14.96 11.70 -21.37
N GLU A 293 14.45 11.28 -22.54
CA GLU A 293 13.34 11.96 -23.21
C GLU A 293 11.96 11.45 -22.73
N SER A 294 11.90 10.59 -21.70
CA SER A 294 10.66 10.05 -21.14
C SER A 294 9.92 11.07 -20.26
N ILE A 295 8.62 10.85 -20.05
CA ILE A 295 7.77 11.67 -19.17
C ILE A 295 8.14 11.43 -17.71
N GLU A 296 8.60 10.23 -17.39
CA GLU A 296 9.02 9.80 -16.07
C GLU A 296 10.18 10.66 -15.54
N SER A 297 11.03 11.21 -16.43
CA SER A 297 12.14 12.10 -16.08
C SER A 297 11.75 13.58 -15.88
N LEU A 298 10.47 13.96 -16.10
CA LEU A 298 10.02 15.37 -16.01
C LEU A 298 10.31 16.00 -14.64
N HIS A 299 10.14 15.25 -13.56
CA HIS A 299 10.40 15.75 -12.21
C HIS A 299 11.87 16.16 -12.02
N LEU A 300 12.82 15.35 -12.52
CA LEU A 300 14.26 15.64 -12.50
C LEU A 300 14.63 16.81 -13.44
N LYS A 301 14.00 16.89 -14.62
CA LYS A 301 14.16 18.03 -15.54
C LYS A 301 13.76 19.34 -14.87
N ALA A 302 12.71 19.33 -14.04
CA ALA A 302 12.28 20.52 -13.30
C ALA A 302 13.37 21.03 -12.34
N LEU A 303 14.07 20.12 -11.65
CA LEU A 303 15.17 20.45 -10.74
C LEU A 303 16.37 21.08 -11.44
N LEU A 304 16.51 20.90 -12.76
CA LEU A 304 17.60 21.45 -13.56
C LEU A 304 17.34 22.86 -14.11
N ILE A 305 16.09 23.35 -14.11
CA ILE A 305 15.74 24.65 -14.70
C ILE A 305 16.51 25.79 -14.02
N VAL A 306 16.40 25.92 -12.69
CA VAL A 306 17.11 26.98 -11.95
C VAL A 306 18.63 26.86 -12.09
N PRO A 307 19.26 25.68 -11.88
CA PRO A 307 20.70 25.50 -12.10
C PRO A 307 21.14 25.90 -13.51
N TYR A 308 20.42 25.51 -14.56
CA TYR A 308 20.80 25.88 -15.93
C TYR A 308 20.73 27.38 -16.18
N ILE A 309 19.71 28.07 -15.64
CA ILE A 309 19.61 29.52 -15.77
C ILE A 309 20.79 30.21 -15.08
N LYS A 310 21.12 29.78 -13.85
CA LYS A 310 22.24 30.33 -13.08
C LYS A 310 23.60 30.08 -13.72
N LEU A 311 23.73 29.01 -14.51
CA LEU A 311 24.92 28.68 -15.28
C LEU A 311 24.92 29.27 -16.70
N GLY A 312 23.93 30.09 -17.07
CA GLY A 312 23.81 30.69 -18.39
C GLY A 312 23.41 29.72 -19.52
N LYS A 313 22.97 28.49 -19.19
CA LYS A 313 22.46 27.47 -20.13
C LYS A 313 20.97 27.70 -20.44
N THR A 314 20.60 28.93 -20.79
CA THR A 314 19.21 29.40 -20.94
C THR A 314 18.38 28.57 -21.92
N GLU A 315 18.95 28.15 -23.05
CA GLU A 315 18.20 27.35 -24.04
C GLU A 315 17.83 25.95 -23.52
N LYS A 316 18.70 25.30 -22.74
CA LYS A 316 18.38 24.03 -22.09
C LYS A 316 17.28 24.21 -21.04
N ALA A 317 17.37 25.25 -20.22
CA ALA A 317 16.35 25.58 -19.23
C ALA A 317 14.99 25.86 -19.88
N ARG A 318 14.96 26.62 -20.98
CA ARG A 318 13.74 26.91 -21.74
C ARG A 318 13.12 25.64 -22.32
N LYS A 319 13.93 24.74 -22.91
CA LYS A 319 13.43 23.44 -23.41
C LYS A 319 12.69 22.69 -22.31
N PHE A 320 13.32 22.51 -21.14
CA PHE A 320 12.72 21.75 -20.04
C PHE A 320 11.50 22.44 -19.43
N TYR A 321 11.52 23.77 -19.32
CA TYR A 321 10.37 24.52 -18.83
C TYR A 321 9.15 24.37 -19.76
N GLU A 322 9.33 24.51 -21.08
CA GLU A 322 8.23 24.35 -22.04
C GLU A 322 7.72 22.91 -22.11
N GLU A 323 8.62 21.93 -22.02
CA GLU A 323 8.25 20.51 -21.95
C GLU A 323 7.40 20.20 -20.72
N LEU A 324 7.78 20.69 -19.54
CA LEU A 324 7.00 20.57 -18.31
C LEU A 324 5.66 21.29 -18.41
N LYS A 325 5.63 22.48 -18.97
CA LYS A 325 4.39 23.26 -19.14
C LYS A 325 3.38 22.54 -20.02
N GLN A 326 3.84 21.79 -21.03
CA GLN A 326 2.97 21.05 -21.95
C GLN A 326 2.46 19.73 -21.35
N ASN A 327 3.32 19.01 -20.63
CA ASN A 327 3.01 17.65 -20.17
C ASN A 327 2.48 17.60 -18.73
N ASP A 328 2.91 18.51 -17.86
CA ASP A 328 2.50 18.56 -16.46
C ASP A 328 2.47 20.00 -15.90
N PHE A 329 1.50 20.77 -16.39
CA PHE A 329 1.30 22.16 -16.00
C PHE A 329 1.07 22.32 -14.48
N TRP A 330 0.33 21.40 -13.86
CA TRP A 330 0.00 21.49 -12.43
C TRP A 330 1.22 21.25 -11.55
N TYR A 331 2.08 20.28 -11.90
CA TYR A 331 3.35 20.11 -11.22
C TYR A 331 4.23 21.35 -11.35
N LEU A 332 4.36 21.90 -12.56
CA LEU A 332 5.13 23.13 -12.79
C LEU A 332 4.60 24.31 -11.97
N PHE A 333 3.27 24.46 -11.90
CA PHE A 333 2.61 25.47 -11.09
C PHE A 333 2.96 25.31 -9.60
N GLY A 334 2.96 24.08 -9.09
CA GLY A 334 3.38 23.75 -7.73
C GLY A 334 4.84 24.10 -7.42
N LYS A 335 5.71 24.23 -8.43
CA LYS A 335 7.13 24.61 -8.25
C LYS A 335 7.41 26.11 -8.38
N LYS A 336 6.38 26.94 -8.56
CA LYS A 336 6.54 28.39 -8.78
C LYS A 336 7.41 29.09 -7.73
N GLU A 337 7.27 28.72 -6.46
CA GLU A 337 8.04 29.29 -5.36
C GLU A 337 9.56 29.13 -5.56
N ILE A 338 10.01 28.01 -6.13
CA ILE A 338 11.42 27.77 -6.40
C ILE A 338 11.93 28.79 -7.43
N PHE A 339 11.17 29.04 -8.50
CA PHE A 339 11.55 30.05 -9.49
C PHE A 339 11.53 31.46 -8.90
N ASP A 340 10.54 31.76 -8.06
CA ASP A 340 10.43 33.07 -7.41
C ASP A 340 11.56 33.33 -6.41
N LYS A 341 11.99 32.29 -5.70
CA LYS A 341 13.06 32.37 -4.70
C LYS A 341 14.45 32.53 -5.33
N TYR A 342 14.73 31.81 -6.41
CA TYR A 342 16.10 31.73 -6.96
C TYR A 342 16.31 32.56 -8.23
N LEU A 343 15.27 32.97 -8.95
CA LEU A 343 15.39 33.69 -10.23
C LEU A 343 14.91 35.14 -10.14
N THR A 344 15.68 36.04 -10.72
CA THR A 344 15.28 37.42 -10.97
C THR A 344 14.24 37.49 -12.10
N ASN A 345 13.49 38.60 -12.17
CA ASN A 345 12.51 38.80 -13.26
C ASN A 345 13.14 38.73 -14.65
N LYS A 346 14.38 39.21 -14.80
CA LYS A 346 15.13 39.12 -16.06
C LYS A 346 15.46 37.67 -16.42
N GLU A 347 15.92 36.88 -15.46
CA GLU A 347 16.22 35.46 -15.64
C GLU A 347 14.96 34.65 -16.03
N LYS A 348 13.82 34.93 -15.38
CA LYS A 348 12.53 34.33 -15.71
C LYS A 348 12.10 34.64 -17.16
N GLN A 349 12.16 35.91 -17.55
CA GLN A 349 11.82 36.36 -18.90
C GLN A 349 12.68 35.69 -19.97
N LEU A 350 13.98 35.53 -19.73
CA LEU A 350 14.90 34.87 -20.66
C LEU A 350 14.52 33.40 -20.92
N CYS A 351 13.82 32.75 -20.00
CA CYS A 351 13.39 31.36 -20.12
C CYS A 351 11.89 31.17 -20.41
N GLY A 352 11.14 32.25 -20.65
CA GLY A 352 9.70 32.17 -20.88
C GLY A 352 8.88 31.84 -19.63
N ILE A 353 9.47 32.01 -18.44
CA ILE A 353 8.79 31.82 -17.16
C ILE A 353 8.00 33.09 -16.85
N SER A 354 6.67 32.95 -16.76
CA SER A 354 5.72 34.07 -16.58
C SER A 354 5.28 34.25 -15.14
#